data_AF-A0A833H034-F1
#
_entry.id   AF-A0A833H034-F1
#
_cell.length_a   1.000
_cell.length_b   1.000
_cell.length_c   1.000
_cell.angle_alpha   90.00
_cell.angle_beta   90.00
_cell.angle_gamma   90.00
#
_symmetry.space_group_name_H-M   'P 1'
#
loop_
_entity.id
_entity.type
_entity.pdbx_description
1 polymer ?
#
loop_
_entity_poly.entity_id
_entity_poly.type
_entity_poly.pdbx_seq_one_letter_code
_entity_poly.pdbx_strand_id
1 'polypeptide(L)'
;MIERIKFERFTAFEKLEVPFSPGINILIGENGTGKTHILKAAYAACDITKTKGGFAEKINNVFLPSGKLIGRLVKRTAGSAKGSVEITRKIDGGKDISLRLSLSNHTTKPEKARVSGSTKAWQENPLETAYIPVKDMMANAPGFRSLYDEREIHFEEVYVDIIRKAFLPIARGPTEQPRKQLLKKLQEAMEGKVVAKNEEFFLSSKQGELEFTLLAEGYRKLGLLWMLIQNGTLLNGSVLFWDEPETNLNPKLMKAIVGILIELHRLGVQIVLSTHDYVILKEFDLQTKETDKIQFHSLYRSKTTGEIEIASTGKYLEISPNAIDDTFGSFVEREIERSMKGLGR
;
A
#
# COMPACT_ATOMS: atom_id res chain seq x y z
N MET A 1 -0.66 15.98 -2.51
CA MET A 1 -0.65 14.74 -1.71
C MET A 1 -2.04 14.40 -1.21
N ILE A 2 -2.34 13.12 -0.95
CA ILE A 2 -3.62 12.70 -0.39
C ILE A 2 -3.72 13.18 1.05
N GLU A 3 -4.87 13.71 1.44
CA GLU A 3 -5.09 14.20 2.80
C GLU A 3 -6.12 13.38 3.55
N ARG A 4 -7.05 12.75 2.83
CA ARG A 4 -8.13 12.02 3.44
C ARG A 4 -8.79 11.04 2.49
N ILE A 5 -9.28 9.94 3.05
CA ILE A 5 -10.29 9.09 2.41
C ILE A 5 -11.49 8.87 3.33
N LYS A 6 -12.69 8.88 2.75
CA LYS A 6 -13.97 8.68 3.42
C LYS A 6 -14.72 7.53 2.78
N PHE A 7 -15.31 6.68 3.61
CA PHE A 7 -16.17 5.58 3.19
C PHE A 7 -17.53 5.70 3.88
N GLU A 8 -18.59 5.43 3.14
CA GLU A 8 -19.95 5.26 3.65
C GLU A 8 -20.55 4.01 3.00
N ARG A 9 -20.89 2.99 3.80
CA ARG A 9 -21.44 1.71 3.35
C ARG A 9 -20.68 1.12 2.17
N PHE A 10 -19.37 1.11 2.25
CA PHE A 10 -18.48 0.67 1.18
C PHE A 10 -17.57 -0.45 1.70
N THR A 11 -17.66 -1.62 1.08
CA THR A 11 -16.92 -2.84 1.39
C THR A 11 -17.10 -3.28 2.84
N ALA A 12 -16.08 -3.10 3.68
CA ALA A 12 -16.07 -3.47 5.10
C ALA A 12 -16.64 -2.37 6.01
N PHE A 13 -16.85 -1.15 5.51
CA PHE A 13 -17.08 0.02 6.34
C PHE A 13 -18.54 0.48 6.32
N GLU A 14 -19.16 0.65 7.48
CA GLU A 14 -20.41 1.43 7.59
C GLU A 14 -20.14 2.91 7.37
N LYS A 15 -19.17 3.45 8.11
CA LYS A 15 -18.66 4.80 7.97
C LYS A 15 -17.22 4.82 8.47
N LEU A 16 -16.30 5.33 7.67
CA LEU A 16 -14.90 5.46 8.06
C LEU A 16 -14.31 6.71 7.44
N GLU A 17 -13.54 7.47 8.22
CA GLU A 17 -12.76 8.61 7.73
C GLU A 17 -11.31 8.44 8.19
N VAL A 18 -10.39 8.35 7.23
CA VAL A 18 -8.96 8.21 7.50
C VAL A 18 -8.27 9.52 7.09
N PRO A 19 -7.79 10.32 8.04
CA PRO A 19 -6.92 11.45 7.74
C PRO A 19 -5.52 10.93 7.42
N PHE A 20 -4.86 11.46 6.39
CA PHE A 20 -3.50 11.09 6.03
C PHE A 20 -2.52 12.23 6.31
N SER A 21 -1.40 11.90 6.94
CA SER A 21 -0.18 12.68 6.94
C SER A 21 0.40 12.77 5.52
N PRO A 22 1.02 13.90 5.13
CA PRO A 22 1.74 13.99 3.87
C PRO A 22 3.02 13.12 3.82
N GLY A 23 3.43 12.57 4.97
CA GLY A 23 4.57 11.66 5.07
C GLY A 23 4.18 10.18 5.06
N ILE A 24 4.43 9.49 6.18
CA ILE A 24 4.18 8.06 6.34
C ILE A 24 2.90 7.83 7.10
N ASN A 25 2.04 6.96 6.57
CA ASN A 25 0.78 6.55 7.16
C ASN A 25 0.79 5.02 7.32
N ILE A 26 0.61 4.54 8.54
CA ILE A 26 0.69 3.12 8.86
C ILE A 26 -0.69 2.65 9.33
N LEU A 27 -1.36 1.87 8.50
CA LEU A 27 -2.63 1.22 8.81
C LEU A 27 -2.36 -0.07 9.59
N ILE A 28 -2.82 -0.11 10.83
CA ILE A 28 -2.61 -1.20 11.79
C ILE A 28 -3.94 -1.85 12.08
N GLY A 29 -3.97 -3.16 12.25
CA GLY A 29 -5.14 -3.87 12.74
C GLY A 29 -5.14 -5.33 12.33
N GLU A 30 -6.07 -6.10 12.87
CA GLU A 30 -6.22 -7.52 12.55
C GLU A 30 -6.60 -7.76 11.07
N ASN A 31 -6.56 -9.02 10.65
CA ASN A 31 -7.04 -9.41 9.33
C ASN A 31 -8.54 -9.15 9.21
N GLY A 32 -8.96 -8.62 8.05
CA GLY A 32 -10.38 -8.30 7.81
C GLY A 32 -10.88 -6.97 8.37
N THR A 33 -10.02 -6.12 8.95
CA THR A 33 -10.38 -4.74 9.35
C THR A 33 -10.39 -3.74 8.19
N GLY A 34 -10.10 -4.17 6.96
CA GLY A 34 -10.22 -3.34 5.76
C GLY A 34 -8.97 -2.53 5.38
N LYS A 35 -7.80 -2.82 5.96
CA LYS A 35 -6.51 -2.18 5.60
C LYS A 35 -6.26 -2.15 4.08
N THR A 36 -6.31 -3.32 3.44
CA THR A 36 -6.18 -3.48 1.98
C THR A 36 -7.22 -2.68 1.20
N HIS A 37 -8.45 -2.53 1.70
CA HIS A 37 -9.50 -1.78 1.02
C HIS A 37 -9.21 -0.28 0.99
N ILE A 38 -8.66 0.26 2.09
CA ILE A 38 -8.21 1.65 2.16
C ILE A 38 -7.10 1.90 1.13
N LEU A 39 -6.08 1.04 1.10
CA LEU A 39 -4.97 1.14 0.15
C LEU A 39 -5.46 1.06 -1.31
N LYS A 40 -6.32 0.09 -1.63
CA LYS A 40 -6.87 -0.11 -2.98
C LYS A 40 -7.69 1.07 -3.48
N ALA A 41 -8.57 1.62 -2.64
CA ALA A 41 -9.41 2.75 -3.03
C ALA A 41 -8.59 4.03 -3.23
N ALA A 42 -7.63 4.29 -2.34
CA ALA A 42 -6.73 5.43 -2.47
C ALA A 42 -5.81 5.29 -3.71
N TYR A 43 -5.24 4.10 -3.93
CA TYR A 43 -4.44 3.80 -5.11
C TYR A 43 -5.21 4.01 -6.41
N ALA A 44 -6.44 3.47 -6.52
CA ALA A 44 -7.26 3.65 -7.71
C ALA A 44 -7.52 5.13 -8.02
N ALA A 45 -7.75 5.96 -6.99
CA ALA A 45 -7.93 7.40 -7.18
C ALA A 45 -6.65 8.10 -7.68
N CYS A 46 -5.47 7.66 -7.25
CA CYS A 46 -4.19 8.22 -7.71
C CYS A 46 -3.83 7.77 -9.14
N ASP A 47 -3.95 6.46 -9.41
CA ASP A 47 -3.46 5.85 -10.64
C ASP A 47 -4.18 6.37 -11.90
N ILE A 48 -5.50 6.61 -11.80
CA ILE A 48 -6.29 7.16 -12.92
C ILE A 48 -5.78 8.50 -13.44
N THR A 49 -5.03 9.27 -12.63
CA THR A 49 -4.51 10.57 -13.05
C THR A 49 -3.39 10.43 -14.08
N LYS A 50 -2.70 9.29 -14.10
CA LYS A 50 -1.63 8.95 -15.06
C LYS A 50 -2.15 8.09 -16.20
N THR A 51 -2.96 7.07 -15.90
CA THR A 51 -3.52 6.16 -16.91
C THR A 51 -4.68 6.79 -17.71
N LYS A 52 -5.25 7.90 -17.21
CA LYS A 52 -6.42 8.59 -17.79
C LYS A 52 -7.68 7.71 -17.86
N GLY A 53 -7.74 6.63 -17.08
CA GLY A 53 -8.89 5.74 -16.98
C GLY A 53 -10.05 6.30 -16.14
N GLY A 54 -11.20 5.63 -16.18
CA GLY A 54 -12.36 5.97 -15.38
C GLY A 54 -12.24 5.50 -13.92
N PHE A 55 -12.65 6.34 -12.95
CA PHE A 55 -12.51 6.01 -11.53
C PHE A 55 -13.33 4.78 -11.11
N ALA A 56 -14.59 4.69 -11.57
CA ALA A 56 -15.45 3.54 -11.26
C ALA A 56 -14.90 2.23 -11.84
N GLU A 57 -14.36 2.28 -13.05
CA GLU A 57 -13.78 1.13 -13.73
C GLU A 57 -12.51 0.66 -13.02
N LYS A 58 -11.59 1.58 -12.71
CA LYS A 58 -10.38 1.26 -11.94
C LYS A 58 -10.71 0.63 -10.59
N ILE A 59 -11.68 1.19 -9.85
CA ILE A 59 -12.14 0.60 -8.58
C ILE A 59 -12.67 -0.82 -8.79
N ASN A 60 -13.49 -1.05 -9.82
CA ASN A 60 -14.06 -2.36 -10.08
C ASN A 60 -12.98 -3.41 -10.41
N ASN A 61 -11.96 -3.04 -11.17
CA ASN A 61 -10.89 -3.95 -11.56
C ASN A 61 -9.87 -4.19 -10.43
N VAL A 62 -9.59 -3.17 -9.61
CA VAL A 62 -8.69 -3.27 -8.46
C VAL A 62 -9.30 -4.10 -7.33
N PHE A 63 -10.61 -4.02 -7.11
CA PHE A 63 -11.30 -4.84 -6.10
C PHE A 63 -11.83 -6.18 -6.64
N LEU A 64 -11.96 -6.30 -7.97
CA LEU A 64 -12.43 -7.49 -8.68
C LEU A 64 -13.64 -8.18 -8.00
N PRO A 65 -14.78 -7.49 -7.80
CA PRO A 65 -15.96 -8.15 -7.24
C PRO A 65 -16.43 -9.25 -8.17
N SER A 66 -17.01 -10.32 -7.61
CA SER A 66 -17.50 -11.46 -8.39
C SER A 66 -18.46 -11.03 -9.51
N GLY A 67 -18.19 -11.53 -10.72
CA GLY A 67 -18.88 -11.15 -11.95
C GLY A 67 -18.60 -9.73 -12.43
N LYS A 68 -17.56 -9.06 -11.89
CA LYS A 68 -17.24 -7.64 -12.11
C LYS A 68 -18.43 -6.70 -11.82
N LEU A 69 -19.31 -7.13 -10.90
CA LEU A 69 -20.50 -6.38 -10.49
C LEU A 69 -20.13 -5.36 -9.42
N ILE A 70 -19.88 -4.11 -9.83
CA ILE A 70 -19.41 -3.03 -8.94
C ILE A 70 -20.33 -2.79 -7.72
N GLY A 71 -21.63 -3.05 -7.85
CA GLY A 71 -22.63 -2.98 -6.78
C GLY A 71 -22.29 -3.84 -5.56
N ARG A 72 -21.52 -4.92 -5.73
CA ARG A 72 -21.06 -5.77 -4.63
C ARG A 72 -20.05 -5.10 -3.72
N LEU A 73 -19.51 -3.95 -4.10
CA LEU A 73 -18.65 -3.12 -3.25
C LEU A 73 -19.47 -2.26 -2.28
N VAL A 74 -20.80 -2.17 -2.41
CA VAL A 74 -21.64 -1.64 -1.33
C VAL A 74 -21.65 -2.65 -0.19
N LYS A 75 -21.45 -2.17 1.04
CA LYS A 75 -21.47 -3.02 2.23
C LYS A 75 -22.79 -3.78 2.29
N ARG A 76 -22.71 -5.08 2.61
CA ARG A 76 -23.87 -5.97 2.59
C ARG A 76 -24.90 -5.56 3.63
N THR A 77 -26.14 -5.41 3.19
CA THR A 77 -27.32 -5.13 4.04
C THR A 77 -28.51 -5.92 3.52
N ALA A 78 -29.52 -6.14 4.37
CA ALA A 78 -30.82 -6.61 3.90
C ALA A 78 -31.51 -5.47 3.12
N GLY A 79 -31.79 -5.69 1.83
CA GLY A 79 -32.49 -4.73 0.98
C GLY A 79 -31.59 -3.78 0.17
N SER A 80 -32.20 -2.76 -0.45
CA SER A 80 -31.52 -1.78 -1.30
C SER A 80 -30.66 -0.84 -0.45
N ALA A 81 -29.40 -0.67 -0.84
CA ALA A 81 -28.46 0.22 -0.17
C ALA A 81 -27.65 1.03 -1.17
N LYS A 82 -27.18 2.19 -0.71
CA LYS A 82 -26.21 3.03 -1.41
C LYS A 82 -24.95 3.14 -0.58
N GLY A 83 -23.83 3.23 -1.26
CA GLY A 83 -22.52 3.43 -0.66
C GLY A 83 -21.69 4.41 -1.47
N SER A 84 -20.65 4.95 -0.83
CA SER A 84 -19.72 5.86 -1.48
C SER A 84 -18.31 5.77 -0.90
N VAL A 85 -17.35 6.15 -1.72
CA VAL A 85 -15.96 6.41 -1.33
C VAL A 85 -15.55 7.77 -1.89
N GLU A 86 -14.92 8.61 -1.06
CA GLU A 86 -14.44 9.94 -1.42
C GLU A 86 -13.00 10.13 -0.99
N ILE A 87 -12.14 10.57 -1.92
CA ILE A 87 -10.74 10.87 -1.65
C ILE A 87 -10.57 12.39 -1.78
N THR A 88 -9.89 12.99 -0.81
CA THR A 88 -9.48 14.40 -0.84
C THR A 88 -7.97 14.49 -0.93
N ARG A 89 -7.46 15.38 -1.78
CA ARG A 89 -6.03 15.66 -1.88
C ARG A 89 -5.79 17.14 -2.09
N LYS A 90 -4.64 17.60 -1.61
CA LYS A 90 -4.14 18.96 -1.81
C LYS A 90 -3.27 19.04 -3.06
N ILE A 91 -3.50 20.09 -3.84
CA ILE A 91 -2.65 20.50 -4.96
C ILE A 91 -1.76 21.64 -4.45
N ASP A 92 -0.47 21.60 -4.76
CA ASP A 92 0.47 22.65 -4.39
C ASP A 92 0.04 24.01 -4.98
N GLY A 93 -0.08 25.02 -4.11
CA GLY A 93 -0.56 26.35 -4.49
C GLY A 93 -2.03 26.44 -4.90
N GLY A 94 -2.80 25.34 -4.76
CA GLY A 94 -4.20 25.25 -5.15
C GLY A 94 -5.16 25.05 -3.98
N LYS A 95 -6.45 24.92 -4.32
CA LYS A 95 -7.50 24.48 -3.39
C LYS A 95 -7.52 22.96 -3.28
N ASP A 96 -8.04 22.46 -2.18
CA ASP A 96 -8.29 21.04 -2.00
C ASP A 96 -9.29 20.56 -3.06
N ILE A 97 -9.02 19.39 -3.62
CA ILE A 97 -9.88 18.74 -4.60
C ILE A 97 -10.35 17.40 -4.06
N SER A 98 -11.59 17.02 -4.39
CA SER A 98 -12.13 15.71 -4.04
C SER A 98 -12.58 14.92 -5.26
N LEU A 99 -12.54 13.60 -5.14
CA LEU A 99 -13.06 12.65 -6.11
C LEU A 99 -13.94 11.65 -5.36
N ARG A 100 -15.21 11.58 -5.73
CA ARG A 100 -16.21 10.72 -5.08
C ARG A 100 -16.81 9.74 -6.07
N LEU A 101 -16.87 8.47 -5.68
CA LEU A 101 -17.64 7.42 -6.33
C LEU A 101 -18.86 7.10 -5.45
N SER A 102 -20.05 7.07 -6.05
CA SER A 102 -21.31 6.69 -5.39
C SER A 102 -22.06 5.66 -6.23
N LEU A 103 -22.57 4.62 -5.58
CA LEU A 103 -23.28 3.53 -6.24
C LEU A 103 -24.33 2.88 -5.34
N SER A 104 -25.20 2.06 -5.94
CA SER A 104 -26.15 1.21 -5.22
C SER A 104 -25.70 -0.25 -5.27
N ASN A 105 -26.19 -1.09 -4.36
CA ASN A 105 -25.94 -2.52 -4.41
C ASN A 105 -26.55 -3.21 -5.66
N HIS A 106 -27.43 -2.52 -6.38
CA HIS A 106 -28.00 -2.96 -7.66
C HIS A 106 -27.20 -2.51 -8.89
N THR A 107 -26.16 -1.71 -8.72
CA THR A 107 -25.34 -1.20 -9.83
C THR A 107 -24.51 -2.34 -10.44
N THR A 108 -24.87 -2.81 -11.64
CA THR A 108 -24.21 -3.98 -12.25
C THR A 108 -22.96 -3.66 -13.05
N LYS A 109 -22.79 -2.41 -13.52
CA LYS A 109 -21.65 -2.01 -14.35
C LYS A 109 -21.01 -0.70 -13.84
N PRO A 110 -19.68 -0.53 -13.94
CA PRO A 110 -18.99 0.69 -13.53
C PRO A 110 -19.51 1.97 -14.16
N GLU A 111 -19.85 1.95 -15.45
CA GLU A 111 -20.35 3.13 -16.20
C GLU A 111 -21.68 3.68 -15.63
N LYS A 112 -22.43 2.85 -14.88
CA LYS A 112 -23.68 3.24 -14.22
C LYS A 112 -23.47 3.83 -12.83
N ALA A 113 -22.25 3.80 -12.30
CA ALA A 113 -21.93 4.43 -11.02
C ALA A 113 -21.73 5.94 -11.21
N ARG A 114 -22.02 6.73 -10.17
CA ARG A 114 -21.87 8.18 -10.22
C ARG A 114 -20.49 8.57 -9.72
N VAL A 115 -19.70 9.20 -10.58
CA VAL A 115 -18.45 9.87 -10.21
C VAL A 115 -18.69 11.38 -10.12
N SER A 116 -18.28 12.01 -9.02
CA SER A 116 -18.50 13.44 -8.76
C SER A 116 -17.31 14.07 -8.00
N GLY A 117 -17.41 15.37 -7.72
CA GLY A 117 -16.32 16.17 -7.14
C GLY A 117 -15.56 16.93 -8.22
N SER A 118 -14.30 17.23 -7.96
CA SER A 118 -13.41 18.00 -8.83
C SER A 118 -12.76 17.11 -9.92
N THR A 119 -13.55 16.31 -10.64
CA THR A 119 -13.06 15.26 -11.57
C THR A 119 -12.08 15.77 -12.63
N LYS A 120 -12.36 16.94 -13.23
CA LYS A 120 -11.49 17.58 -14.22
C LYS A 120 -10.14 17.97 -13.61
N ALA A 121 -10.16 18.75 -12.53
CA ALA A 121 -8.94 19.15 -11.82
C ALA A 121 -8.17 17.93 -11.28
N TRP A 122 -8.87 16.85 -10.92
CA TRP A 122 -8.24 15.59 -10.51
C TRP A 122 -7.41 14.98 -11.65
N GLN A 123 -7.96 14.93 -12.87
CA GLN A 123 -7.27 14.40 -14.05
C GLN A 123 -6.16 15.33 -14.58
N GLU A 124 -6.32 16.64 -14.42
CA GLU A 124 -5.35 17.67 -14.88
C GLU A 124 -4.14 17.83 -13.97
N ASN A 125 -4.16 17.24 -12.77
CA ASN A 125 -3.05 17.25 -11.82
C ASN A 125 -2.54 15.81 -11.61
N PRO A 126 -1.63 15.30 -12.48
CA PRO A 126 -1.11 13.95 -12.38
C PRO A 126 -0.38 13.70 -11.07
N LEU A 127 -0.52 12.49 -10.55
CA LEU A 127 0.16 12.03 -9.35
C LEU A 127 0.77 10.67 -9.64
N GLU A 128 2.10 10.58 -9.58
CA GLU A 128 2.78 9.30 -9.75
C GLU A 128 2.51 8.42 -8.53
N THR A 129 2.27 7.13 -8.74
CA THR A 129 1.93 6.22 -7.66
C THR A 129 2.37 4.80 -7.95
N ALA A 130 2.63 4.01 -6.91
CA ALA A 130 2.80 2.57 -7.01
C ALA A 130 2.01 1.87 -5.90
N TYR A 131 1.46 0.70 -6.20
CA TYR A 131 0.86 -0.20 -5.21
C TYR A 131 1.62 -1.51 -5.23
N ILE A 132 2.24 -1.87 -4.11
CA ILE A 132 2.91 -3.15 -3.92
C ILE A 132 1.94 -4.08 -3.17
N PRO A 133 1.38 -5.11 -3.83
CA PRO A 133 0.48 -6.08 -3.20
C PRO A 133 1.24 -7.02 -2.24
N VAL A 134 0.49 -7.72 -1.40
CA VAL A 134 1.03 -8.74 -0.48
C VAL A 134 1.79 -9.84 -1.26
N LYS A 135 1.17 -10.34 -2.34
CA LYS A 135 1.75 -11.39 -3.18
C LYS A 135 2.71 -10.80 -4.21
N ASP A 136 3.97 -11.23 -4.18
CA ASP A 136 4.94 -10.92 -5.24
C ASP A 136 4.51 -11.55 -6.57
N MET A 137 4.60 -10.76 -7.65
CA MET A 137 4.34 -11.21 -9.02
C MET A 137 5.55 -11.01 -9.94
N MET A 138 6.69 -10.56 -9.40
CA MET A 138 7.87 -10.23 -10.21
C MET A 138 8.43 -11.47 -10.91
N ALA A 139 8.50 -12.60 -10.21
CA ALA A 139 8.92 -13.86 -10.83
C ALA A 139 7.89 -14.43 -11.82
N ASN A 140 6.64 -13.95 -11.78
CA ASN A 140 5.54 -14.38 -12.65
C ASN A 140 5.27 -13.38 -13.77
N ALA A 141 6.15 -12.38 -13.97
CA ALA A 141 5.96 -11.32 -14.94
C ALA A 141 5.96 -11.76 -16.42
N PRO A 142 6.79 -12.74 -16.87
CA PRO A 142 6.84 -13.13 -18.28
C PRO A 142 5.47 -13.53 -18.83
N GLY A 143 5.03 -12.89 -19.92
CA GLY A 143 3.73 -13.15 -20.54
C GLY A 143 2.49 -12.70 -19.75
N PHE A 144 2.61 -12.31 -18.47
CA PHE A 144 1.46 -11.93 -17.65
C PHE A 144 0.75 -10.68 -18.15
N ARG A 145 1.50 -9.68 -18.65
CA ARG A 145 0.92 -8.45 -19.21
C ARG A 145 0.03 -8.74 -20.41
N SER A 146 0.54 -9.49 -21.38
CA SER A 146 -0.21 -9.89 -22.57
C SER A 146 -1.42 -10.75 -22.21
N LEU A 147 -1.28 -11.68 -21.26
CA LEU A 147 -2.40 -12.48 -20.79
C LEU A 147 -3.48 -11.62 -20.10
N TYR A 148 -3.08 -10.64 -19.28
CA TYR A 148 -4.03 -9.73 -18.64
C TYR A 148 -4.78 -8.87 -19.65
N ASP A 149 -4.08 -8.38 -20.68
CA ASP A 149 -4.65 -7.46 -21.68
C ASP A 149 -5.49 -8.17 -22.75
N GLU A 150 -5.12 -9.39 -23.13
CA GLU A 150 -5.77 -10.11 -24.23
C GLU A 150 -6.69 -11.25 -23.79
N ARG A 151 -6.67 -11.65 -22.52
CA ARG A 151 -7.47 -12.77 -21.99
C ARG A 151 -8.16 -12.37 -20.70
N GLU A 152 -9.37 -12.90 -20.49
CA GLU A 152 -10.04 -12.73 -19.21
C GLU A 152 -9.40 -13.64 -18.15
N ILE A 153 -8.38 -13.12 -17.46
CA ILE A 153 -7.80 -13.76 -16.28
C ILE A 153 -8.39 -13.19 -14.99
N HIS A 154 -8.52 -14.03 -13.96
CA HIS A 154 -9.13 -13.64 -12.68
C HIS A 154 -8.08 -13.08 -11.71
N PHE A 155 -7.46 -11.96 -12.08
CA PHE A 155 -6.49 -11.24 -11.27
C PHE A 155 -6.91 -9.79 -11.07
N GLU A 156 -6.60 -9.25 -9.88
CA GLU A 156 -6.83 -7.84 -9.56
C GLU A 156 -5.86 -6.96 -10.37
N GLU A 157 -6.31 -5.78 -10.81
CA GLU A 157 -5.52 -4.91 -11.69
C GLU A 157 -4.18 -4.47 -11.07
N VAL A 158 -4.12 -4.37 -9.74
CA VAL A 158 -2.91 -3.99 -9.00
C VAL A 158 -1.70 -4.85 -9.35
N TYR A 159 -1.91 -6.13 -9.71
CA TYR A 159 -0.83 -7.04 -10.06
C TYR A 159 -0.21 -6.71 -11.41
N VAL A 160 -1.03 -6.38 -12.43
CA VAL A 160 -0.48 -5.98 -13.73
C VAL A 160 0.11 -4.57 -13.66
N ASP A 161 -0.48 -3.69 -12.84
CA ASP A 161 0.00 -2.31 -12.68
C ASP A 161 1.41 -2.25 -12.13
N ILE A 162 1.70 -3.03 -11.09
CA ILE A 162 3.03 -3.04 -10.48
C ILE A 162 4.09 -3.63 -11.42
N ILE A 163 3.73 -4.66 -12.20
CA ILE A 163 4.60 -5.22 -13.24
C ILE A 163 4.90 -4.18 -14.32
N ARG A 164 3.87 -3.47 -14.81
CA ARG A 164 4.04 -2.38 -15.79
C ARG A 164 4.98 -1.30 -15.26
N LYS A 165 4.81 -0.89 -14.00
CA LYS A 165 5.67 0.11 -13.34
C LYS A 165 7.10 -0.41 -13.19
N ALA A 166 7.30 -1.68 -12.83
CA ALA A 166 8.63 -2.27 -12.69
C ALA A 166 9.40 -2.32 -14.03
N PHE A 167 8.71 -2.49 -15.16
CA PHE A 167 9.33 -2.48 -16.50
C PHE A 167 9.54 -1.09 -17.11
N LEU A 168 9.19 0.00 -16.42
CA LEU A 168 9.49 1.33 -16.93
C LEU A 168 11.01 1.50 -17.12
N PRO A 169 11.45 2.13 -18.22
CA PRO A 169 12.86 2.43 -18.43
C PRO A 169 13.45 3.25 -17.29
N ILE A 170 14.76 3.09 -17.06
CA ILE A 170 15.51 3.90 -16.10
C ILE A 170 15.27 5.39 -16.38
N ALA A 171 15.01 6.17 -15.31
CA ALA A 171 14.76 7.60 -15.44
C ALA A 171 15.94 8.29 -16.12
N ARG A 172 15.65 9.14 -17.11
CA ARG A 172 16.66 9.93 -17.81
C ARG A 172 17.18 11.05 -16.90
N GLY A 173 18.46 11.42 -17.06
CA GLY A 173 19.09 12.51 -16.32
C GLY A 173 19.95 12.05 -15.14
N PRO A 174 20.69 12.97 -14.50
CA PRO A 174 21.57 12.64 -13.39
C PRO A 174 20.76 12.17 -12.18
N THR A 175 21.18 11.06 -11.59
CA THR A 175 20.61 10.62 -10.32
C THR A 175 21.10 11.54 -9.20
N GLU A 176 20.17 12.19 -8.52
CA GLU A 176 20.45 13.05 -7.36
C GLU A 176 21.15 12.26 -6.23
N GLN A 177 21.99 12.93 -5.44
CA GLN A 177 22.80 12.27 -4.41
C GLN A 177 21.96 11.48 -3.38
N PRO A 178 20.84 11.99 -2.85
CA PRO A 178 20.03 11.22 -1.91
C PRO A 178 19.47 9.93 -2.51
N ARG A 179 19.05 9.97 -3.79
CA ARG A 179 18.58 8.81 -4.53
C ARG A 179 19.68 7.78 -4.78
N LYS A 180 20.90 8.24 -5.09
CA LYS A 180 22.08 7.36 -5.20
C LYS A 180 22.38 6.63 -3.89
N GLN A 181 22.28 7.33 -2.75
CA GLN A 181 22.49 6.71 -1.43
C GLN A 181 21.43 5.66 -1.14
N LEU A 182 20.17 5.91 -1.48
CA LEU A 182 19.08 4.95 -1.31
C LEU A 182 19.29 3.68 -2.14
N LEU A 183 19.64 3.84 -3.42
CA LEU A 183 20.00 2.73 -4.29
C LEU A 183 21.20 1.97 -3.74
N LYS A 184 22.23 2.65 -3.22
CA LYS A 184 23.39 2.00 -2.59
C LYS A 184 22.99 1.14 -1.39
N LYS A 185 22.15 1.64 -0.48
CA LYS A 185 21.62 0.87 0.67
C LYS A 185 20.89 -0.39 0.20
N LEU A 186 20.05 -0.27 -0.84
CA LEU A 186 19.37 -1.42 -1.45
C LEU A 186 20.37 -2.40 -2.08
N GLN A 187 21.40 -1.90 -2.75
CA GLN A 187 22.45 -2.72 -3.36
C GLN A 187 23.17 -3.57 -2.31
N GLU A 188 23.51 -2.95 -1.17
CA GLU A 188 24.20 -3.59 -0.05
C GLU A 188 23.29 -4.64 0.61
N ALA A 189 22.00 -4.34 0.78
CA ALA A 189 21.04 -5.28 1.36
C ALA A 189 20.78 -6.51 0.48
N MET A 190 20.80 -6.34 -0.85
CA MET A 190 20.60 -7.42 -1.83
C MET A 190 21.90 -8.08 -2.30
N GLU A 191 23.06 -7.53 -1.95
CA GLU A 191 24.38 -7.91 -2.47
C GLU A 191 24.46 -7.88 -4.02
N GLY A 192 23.70 -6.98 -4.64
CA GLY A 192 23.57 -6.92 -6.09
C GLY A 192 22.63 -5.83 -6.57
N LYS A 193 22.46 -5.74 -7.89
CA LYS A 193 21.55 -4.80 -8.56
C LYS A 193 20.51 -5.56 -9.39
N VAL A 194 19.35 -4.98 -9.61
CA VAL A 194 18.33 -5.60 -10.46
C VAL A 194 18.51 -5.16 -11.91
N VAL A 195 18.36 -6.12 -12.83
CA VAL A 195 18.27 -5.88 -14.26
C VAL A 195 17.05 -6.61 -14.83
N ALA A 196 16.41 -6.01 -15.83
CA ALA A 196 15.29 -6.62 -16.55
C ALA A 196 15.71 -6.97 -17.98
N LYS A 197 15.43 -8.19 -18.43
CA LYS A 197 15.73 -8.69 -19.78
C LYS A 197 14.57 -9.57 -20.24
N ASN A 198 14.08 -9.41 -21.46
CA ASN A 198 13.05 -10.28 -22.06
C ASN A 198 11.83 -10.55 -21.16
N GLU A 199 11.29 -9.51 -20.50
CA GLU A 199 10.20 -9.62 -19.51
C GLU A 199 10.51 -10.42 -18.24
N GLU A 200 11.79 -10.73 -17.99
CA GLU A 200 12.28 -11.36 -16.78
C GLU A 200 13.11 -10.37 -15.95
N PHE A 201 13.17 -10.62 -14.65
CA PHE A 201 13.99 -9.87 -13.70
C PHE A 201 15.10 -10.75 -13.14
N PHE A 202 16.29 -10.16 -13.00
CA PHE A 202 17.49 -10.84 -12.52
C PHE A 202 18.17 -10.00 -11.44
N LEU A 203 18.72 -10.66 -10.43
CA LEU A 203 19.69 -10.06 -9.51
C LEU A 203 21.09 -10.26 -10.09
N SER A 204 21.72 -9.18 -10.52
CA SER A 204 23.10 -9.13 -10.99
C SER A 204 24.05 -8.87 -9.81
N SER A 205 24.85 -9.88 -9.46
CA SER A 205 25.83 -9.85 -8.38
C SER A 205 27.24 -10.16 -8.90
N LYS A 206 28.21 -10.25 -7.99
CA LYS A 206 29.58 -10.71 -8.34
C LYS A 206 29.62 -12.17 -8.79
N GLN A 207 28.63 -12.98 -8.42
CA GLN A 207 28.55 -14.40 -8.75
C GLN A 207 27.86 -14.67 -10.09
N GLY A 208 27.37 -13.62 -10.76
CA GLY A 208 26.59 -13.71 -11.99
C GLY A 208 25.20 -13.12 -11.85
N GLU A 209 24.34 -13.43 -12.81
CA GLU A 209 22.92 -13.07 -12.78
C GLU A 209 22.11 -14.26 -12.29
N LEU A 210 21.21 -14.02 -11.35
CA LEU A 210 20.28 -15.01 -10.83
C LEU A 210 18.85 -14.58 -11.13
N GLU A 211 18.07 -15.45 -11.77
CA GLU A 211 16.66 -15.23 -12.08
C GLU A 211 15.85 -14.97 -10.80
N PHE A 212 14.87 -14.08 -10.87
CA PHE A 212 13.97 -13.84 -9.74
C PHE A 212 13.19 -15.09 -9.33
N THR A 213 12.96 -16.05 -10.23
CA THR A 213 12.33 -17.34 -9.92
C THR A 213 13.16 -18.19 -8.95
N LEU A 214 14.47 -17.96 -8.88
CA LEU A 214 15.41 -18.65 -7.97
C LEU A 214 15.74 -17.83 -6.71
N LEU A 215 15.22 -16.59 -6.60
CA LEU A 215 15.43 -15.72 -5.45
C LEU A 215 14.38 -15.93 -4.36
N ALA A 216 14.82 -15.83 -3.11
CA ALA A 216 13.88 -15.75 -1.99
C ALA A 216 13.03 -14.47 -2.08
N GLU A 217 11.77 -14.57 -1.66
CA GLU A 217 10.78 -13.52 -1.90
C GLU A 217 11.12 -12.17 -1.30
N GLY A 218 11.77 -12.16 -0.13
CA GLY A 218 12.24 -10.91 0.46
C GLY A 218 13.22 -10.13 -0.42
N TYR A 219 14.09 -10.81 -1.16
CA TYR A 219 14.99 -10.16 -2.11
C TYR A 219 14.24 -9.65 -3.35
N ARG A 220 13.19 -10.35 -3.79
CA ARG A 220 12.32 -9.88 -4.89
C ARG A 220 11.64 -8.56 -4.54
N LYS A 221 11.17 -8.40 -3.30
CA LYS A 221 10.58 -7.14 -2.79
C LYS A 221 11.56 -5.98 -2.77
N LEU A 222 12.78 -6.20 -2.27
CA LEU A 222 13.86 -5.20 -2.36
C LEU A 222 14.20 -4.86 -3.81
N GLY A 223 14.18 -5.87 -4.68
CA GLY A 223 14.42 -5.69 -6.10
C GLY A 223 13.35 -4.87 -6.80
N LEU A 224 12.08 -5.06 -6.43
CA LEU A 224 10.98 -4.22 -6.90
C LEU A 224 11.17 -2.76 -6.46
N LEU A 225 11.48 -2.51 -5.19
CA LEU A 225 11.80 -1.16 -4.70
C LEU A 225 12.94 -0.52 -5.49
N TRP A 226 14.02 -1.28 -5.71
CA TRP A 226 15.15 -0.85 -6.54
C TRP A 226 14.67 -0.36 -7.91
N MET A 227 13.86 -1.17 -8.61
CA MET A 227 13.35 -0.82 -9.94
C MET A 227 12.50 0.46 -9.90
N LEU A 228 11.56 0.57 -8.96
CA LEU A 228 10.67 1.72 -8.83
C LEU A 228 11.42 3.02 -8.49
N ILE A 229 12.49 2.93 -7.68
CA ILE A 229 13.36 4.07 -7.39
C ILE A 229 14.23 4.39 -8.61
N GLN A 230 14.74 3.38 -9.32
CA GLN A 230 15.65 3.55 -10.46
C GLN A 230 14.94 4.06 -11.72
N ASN A 231 13.67 3.72 -11.94
CA ASN A 231 12.88 4.24 -13.06
C ASN A 231 12.15 5.56 -12.74
N GLY A 232 12.24 6.03 -11.50
CA GLY A 232 11.68 7.33 -11.09
C GLY A 232 10.19 7.30 -10.75
N THR A 233 9.59 6.12 -10.59
CA THR A 233 8.23 6.00 -10.06
C THR A 233 8.13 6.53 -8.64
N LEU A 234 9.16 6.28 -7.81
CA LEU A 234 9.24 6.74 -6.42
C LEU A 234 10.16 7.96 -6.30
N LEU A 235 9.68 9.12 -6.76
CA LEU A 235 10.32 10.43 -6.63
C LEU A 235 9.45 11.41 -5.83
N ASN A 236 10.01 12.58 -5.53
CA ASN A 236 9.28 13.66 -4.86
C ASN A 236 7.92 13.92 -5.52
N GLY A 237 6.87 14.00 -4.70
CA GLY A 237 5.50 14.21 -5.17
C GLY A 237 4.75 12.92 -5.52
N SER A 238 5.37 11.74 -5.44
CA SER A 238 4.70 10.44 -5.67
C SER A 238 4.06 9.86 -4.41
N VAL A 239 3.19 8.85 -4.58
CA VAL A 239 2.57 8.10 -3.49
C VAL A 239 2.83 6.60 -3.60
N LEU A 240 3.43 6.01 -2.57
CA LEU A 240 3.61 4.57 -2.45
C LEU A 240 2.54 3.97 -1.53
N PHE A 241 1.79 3.00 -2.06
CA PHE A 241 0.94 2.10 -1.29
C PHE A 241 1.63 0.75 -1.14
N TRP A 242 1.72 0.21 0.08
CA TRP A 242 2.32 -1.11 0.30
C TRP A 242 1.48 -1.94 1.25
N ASP A 243 0.94 -3.05 0.75
CA ASP A 243 0.17 -3.99 1.55
C ASP A 243 1.10 -5.05 2.18
N GLU A 244 1.15 -5.10 3.51
CA GLU A 244 1.93 -6.05 4.32
C GLU A 244 3.39 -6.24 3.85
N PRO A 245 4.23 -5.17 3.94
CA PRO A 245 5.63 -5.25 3.53
C PRO A 245 6.40 -6.39 4.21
N GLU A 246 6.06 -6.73 5.46
CA GLU A 246 6.65 -7.79 6.29
C GLU A 246 6.58 -9.20 5.69
N THR A 247 5.62 -9.48 4.81
CA THR A 247 5.36 -10.86 4.39
C THR A 247 6.58 -11.49 3.73
N ASN A 248 6.95 -12.70 4.14
CA ASN A 248 8.14 -13.42 3.65
C ASN A 248 9.49 -12.69 3.87
N LEU A 249 9.56 -11.75 4.83
CA LEU A 249 10.80 -11.10 5.26
C LEU A 249 11.30 -11.62 6.59
N ASN A 250 12.63 -11.65 6.75
CA ASN A 250 13.25 -11.80 8.06
C ASN A 250 13.45 -10.42 8.74
N PRO A 251 13.68 -10.38 10.07
CA PRO A 251 13.83 -9.12 10.81
C PRO A 251 14.93 -8.19 10.28
N LYS A 252 16.05 -8.74 9.77
CA LYS A 252 17.14 -7.93 9.20
C LYS A 252 16.68 -7.17 7.95
N LEU A 253 15.88 -7.82 7.09
CA LEU A 253 15.32 -7.19 5.90
C LEU A 253 14.20 -6.20 6.24
N MET A 254 13.37 -6.51 7.25
CA MET A 254 12.35 -5.58 7.76
C MET A 254 12.98 -4.25 8.20
N LYS A 255 14.05 -4.30 9.00
CA LYS A 255 14.83 -3.13 9.41
C LYS A 255 15.32 -2.30 8.22
N ALA A 256 15.88 -2.97 7.20
CA ALA A 256 16.38 -2.29 6.01
C ALA A 256 15.25 -1.61 5.22
N ILE A 257 14.11 -2.29 5.04
CA ILE A 257 12.94 -1.73 4.34
C ILE A 257 12.39 -0.51 5.06
N VAL A 258 12.22 -0.57 6.39
CA VAL A 258 11.74 0.58 7.17
C VAL A 258 12.68 1.76 7.00
N GLY A 259 14.00 1.54 7.08
CA GLY A 259 14.98 2.59 6.82
C GLY A 259 14.84 3.21 5.43
N ILE A 260 14.63 2.40 4.39
CA ILE A 260 14.40 2.87 3.01
C ILE A 260 13.11 3.70 2.91
N LEU A 261 12.02 3.25 3.52
CA LEU A 261 10.74 3.96 3.52
C LEU A 261 10.84 5.33 4.20
N ILE A 262 11.58 5.42 5.32
CA ILE A 262 11.82 6.69 6.01
C ILE A 262 12.62 7.65 5.12
N GLU A 263 13.65 7.17 4.41
CA GLU A 263 14.39 8.04 3.48
C GLU A 263 13.52 8.47 2.28
N LEU A 264 12.68 7.58 1.73
CA LEU A 264 11.74 7.94 0.67
C LEU A 264 10.78 9.05 1.11
N HIS A 265 10.25 8.96 2.32
CA HIS A 265 9.45 10.01 2.94
C HIS A 265 10.20 11.35 3.00
N ARG A 266 11.46 11.33 3.44
CA ARG A 266 12.31 12.54 3.47
C ARG A 266 12.60 13.11 2.09
N LEU A 267 12.49 12.31 1.03
CA LEU A 267 12.57 12.74 -0.37
C LEU A 267 11.22 13.21 -0.94
N GLY A 268 10.19 13.32 -0.11
CA GLY A 268 8.88 13.84 -0.50
C GLY A 268 7.95 12.80 -1.13
N VAL A 269 8.21 11.51 -0.92
CA VAL A 269 7.25 10.44 -1.26
C VAL A 269 6.26 10.27 -0.12
N GLN A 270 4.96 10.40 -0.40
CA GLN A 270 3.94 10.03 0.58
C GLN A 270 3.81 8.50 0.62
N ILE A 271 3.80 7.91 1.81
CA ILE A 271 3.73 6.46 1.99
C ILE A 271 2.45 6.13 2.77
N VAL A 272 1.69 5.15 2.28
CA VAL A 272 0.58 4.54 3.01
C VAL A 272 0.80 3.03 2.99
N LEU A 273 1.08 2.43 4.15
CA LEU A 273 1.32 1.00 4.25
C LEU A 273 0.35 0.35 5.24
N SER A 274 0.01 -0.91 5.00
CA SER A 274 -0.70 -1.73 5.98
C SER A 274 0.28 -2.68 6.65
N THR A 275 0.05 -2.96 7.92
CA THR A 275 0.81 -4.00 8.63
C THR A 275 0.00 -4.54 9.80
N HIS A 276 0.33 -5.75 10.22
CA HIS A 276 -0.06 -6.30 11.51
C HIS A 276 1.14 -6.78 12.31
N ASP A 277 2.35 -6.35 11.92
CA ASP A 277 3.61 -6.86 12.41
C ASP A 277 4.26 -5.91 13.43
N TYR A 278 4.50 -6.44 14.63
CA TYR A 278 5.13 -5.69 15.72
C TYR A 278 6.54 -5.20 15.36
N VAL A 279 7.34 -6.00 14.64
CA VAL A 279 8.72 -5.65 14.30
C VAL A 279 8.76 -4.46 13.36
N ILE A 280 7.89 -4.41 12.34
CA ILE A 280 7.76 -3.25 11.45
C ILE A 280 7.41 -1.99 12.26
N LEU A 281 6.42 -2.06 13.14
CA LEU A 281 6.02 -0.92 13.96
C LEU A 281 7.16 -0.44 14.86
N LYS A 282 7.86 -1.39 15.49
CA LYS A 282 8.98 -1.08 16.38
C LYS A 282 10.18 -0.49 15.62
N GLU A 283 10.46 -0.97 14.42
CA GLU A 283 11.50 -0.39 13.57
C GLU A 283 11.16 1.04 13.14
N PHE A 284 9.89 1.37 12.89
CA PHE A 284 9.49 2.76 12.65
C PHE A 284 9.71 3.64 13.89
N ASP A 285 9.29 3.18 15.06
CA ASP A 285 9.53 3.87 16.34
C ASP A 285 11.03 4.13 16.58
N LEU A 286 11.89 3.15 16.33
CA LEU A 286 13.33 3.25 16.59
C LEU A 286 14.11 4.07 15.56
N GLN A 287 13.65 4.12 14.31
CA GLN A 287 14.42 4.74 13.20
C GLN A 287 13.93 6.13 12.82
N THR A 288 12.70 6.50 13.18
CA THR A 288 12.15 7.83 12.88
C THR A 288 12.75 8.90 13.78
N LYS A 289 12.76 10.14 13.27
CA LYS A 289 13.15 11.35 14.01
C LYS A 289 11.91 12.19 14.30
N GLU A 290 11.99 13.11 15.25
CA GLU A 290 10.90 14.05 15.56
C GLU A 290 10.44 14.89 14.36
N THR A 291 11.33 15.11 13.37
CA THR A 291 11.03 15.83 12.13
C THR A 291 10.29 14.98 11.09
N ASP A 292 10.29 13.66 11.24
CA ASP A 292 9.63 12.76 10.30
C ASP A 292 8.12 12.78 10.57
N LYS A 293 7.32 12.90 9.50
CA LYS A 293 5.86 13.03 9.59
C LYS A 293 5.21 11.65 9.50
N ILE A 294 5.13 10.97 10.63
CA ILE A 294 4.49 9.65 10.74
C ILE A 294 3.12 9.76 11.39
N GLN A 295 2.17 8.96 10.90
CA GLN A 295 0.87 8.78 11.51
C GLN A 295 0.48 7.31 11.52
N PHE A 296 0.12 6.82 12.70
CA PHE A 296 -0.37 5.48 12.92
C PHE A 296 -1.90 5.50 12.96
N HIS A 297 -2.52 4.54 12.30
CA HIS A 297 -3.96 4.40 12.14
C HIS A 297 -4.38 3.02 12.60
N SER A 298 -4.83 2.91 13.85
CA SER A 298 -5.35 1.64 14.36
C SER A 298 -6.80 1.43 13.93
N LEU A 299 -7.03 0.37 13.15
CA LEU A 299 -8.32 -0.10 12.69
C LEU A 299 -8.75 -1.29 13.55
N TYR A 300 -9.94 -1.18 14.13
CA TYR A 300 -10.47 -2.17 15.05
C TYR A 300 -11.97 -2.34 14.88
N ARG A 301 -12.48 -3.50 15.27
CA ARG A 301 -13.92 -3.73 15.34
C ARG A 301 -14.43 -3.26 16.70
N SER A 302 -15.33 -2.29 16.69
CA SER A 302 -15.97 -1.76 17.88
C SER A 302 -16.81 -2.84 18.55
N LYS A 303 -16.59 -3.06 19.86
CA LYS A 303 -17.39 -4.00 20.65
C LYS A 303 -18.84 -3.54 20.82
N THR A 304 -19.08 -2.23 20.71
CA THR A 304 -20.40 -1.63 20.89
C THR A 304 -21.23 -1.67 19.61
N THR A 305 -20.64 -1.25 18.48
CA THR A 305 -21.38 -1.14 17.21
C THR A 305 -21.18 -2.36 16.31
N GLY A 306 -20.15 -3.18 16.55
CA GLY A 306 -19.73 -4.26 15.65
C GLY A 306 -19.07 -3.75 14.36
N GLU A 307 -18.96 -2.44 14.18
CA GLU A 307 -18.43 -1.79 12.98
C GLU A 307 -16.93 -1.55 13.08
N ILE A 308 -16.29 -1.36 11.92
CA ILE A 308 -14.88 -0.97 11.89
C ILE A 308 -14.76 0.52 12.17
N GLU A 309 -13.96 0.84 13.18
CA GLU A 309 -13.61 2.19 13.60
C GLU A 309 -12.10 2.39 13.49
N ILE A 310 -11.66 3.65 13.59
CA ILE A 310 -10.26 4.05 13.47
C ILE A 310 -9.87 5.01 14.59
N ALA A 311 -8.70 4.79 15.16
CA ALA A 311 -8.00 5.75 16.01
C ALA A 311 -6.66 6.11 15.36
N SER A 312 -6.27 7.38 15.42
CA SER A 312 -5.04 7.85 14.78
C SER A 312 -4.18 8.63 15.75
N THR A 313 -2.86 8.41 15.73
CA THR A 313 -1.88 9.12 16.55
C THR A 313 -0.57 9.31 15.79
N GLY A 314 0.20 10.34 16.15
CA GLY A 314 1.57 10.54 15.67
C GLY A 314 2.63 9.80 16.48
N LYS A 315 2.27 9.16 17.61
CA LYS A 315 3.23 8.53 18.52
C LYS A 315 2.96 7.03 18.67
N TYR A 316 4.03 6.24 18.54
CA TYR A 316 3.96 4.78 18.67
C TYR A 316 3.37 4.32 20.01
N LEU A 317 3.80 4.91 21.13
CA LEU A 317 3.32 4.55 22.47
C LEU A 317 1.86 4.94 22.75
N GLU A 318 1.25 5.76 21.89
CA GLU A 318 -0.14 6.20 22.03
C GLU A 318 -1.09 5.42 21.10
N ILE A 319 -0.60 4.40 20.39
CA ILE A 319 -1.43 3.58 19.52
C ILE A 319 -2.43 2.81 20.39
N SER A 320 -3.70 3.18 20.27
CA SER A 320 -4.78 2.52 20.98
C SER A 320 -6.08 2.58 20.17
N PRO A 321 -6.85 1.49 20.11
CA PRO A 321 -6.52 0.15 20.61
C PRO A 321 -5.38 -0.47 19.77
N ASN A 322 -4.59 -1.38 20.34
CA ASN A 322 -3.54 -2.06 19.58
C ASN A 322 -3.57 -3.57 19.85
N ALA A 323 -4.35 -4.29 19.03
CA ALA A 323 -4.48 -5.75 19.16
C ALA A 323 -3.13 -6.49 19.05
N ILE A 324 -2.13 -5.88 18.39
CA ILE A 324 -0.77 -6.43 18.28
C ILE A 324 -0.05 -6.34 19.62
N ASP A 325 -0.12 -5.18 20.29
CA ASP A 325 0.49 -4.99 21.62
C ASP A 325 -0.22 -5.85 22.66
N ASP A 326 -1.55 -5.99 22.59
CA ASP A 326 -2.31 -6.89 23.47
C ASP A 326 -1.84 -8.35 23.31
N THR A 327 -1.63 -8.79 22.06
CA THR A 327 -1.12 -10.13 21.77
C THR A 327 0.32 -10.31 22.25
N PHE A 328 1.19 -9.32 22.03
CA PHE A 328 2.57 -9.35 22.49
C PHE A 328 2.69 -9.34 24.02
N GLY A 329 1.89 -8.52 24.70
CA GLY A 329 1.76 -8.51 26.15
C GLY A 329 1.41 -9.90 26.69
N SER A 330 0.46 -10.59 26.05
CA SER A 330 0.10 -11.96 26.43
C SER A 330 1.26 -12.97 26.27
N PHE A 331 2.14 -12.79 25.28
CA PHE A 331 3.33 -13.64 25.12
C PHE A 331 4.32 -13.43 26.27
N VAL A 332 4.61 -12.17 26.61
CA VAL A 332 5.51 -11.82 27.71
C VAL A 332 4.97 -12.33 29.05
N GLU A 333 3.67 -12.16 29.31
CA GLU A 333 3.02 -12.68 30.51
C GLU A 333 3.17 -14.21 30.61
N ARG A 334 2.89 -14.94 29.53
CA ARG A 334 3.05 -16.41 29.49
C ARG A 334 4.50 -16.86 29.67
N GLU A 335 5.47 -16.09 29.19
CA GLU A 335 6.90 -16.36 29.37
C GLU A 335 7.34 -16.13 30.82
N ILE A 336 6.86 -15.05 31.45
CA ILE A 336 7.07 -14.78 32.87
C ILE A 336 6.46 -15.90 33.72
N GLU A 337 5.22 -16.30 33.44
CA GLU A 337 4.56 -17.41 34.16
C GLU A 337 5.33 -18.72 34.04
N ARG A 338 5.86 -19.04 32.86
CA ARG A 338 6.69 -20.24 32.64
C ARG A 338 7.99 -20.18 33.44
N SER A 339 8.64 -19.02 33.45
CA SER A 339 9.89 -18.80 34.18
C SER A 339 9.68 -18.86 35.71
N MET A 340 8.58 -18.29 36.21
CA MET A 340 8.22 -18.32 37.63
C MET A 340 7.84 -19.72 38.13
N LYS A 341 7.19 -20.55 37.29
CA LYS A 341 6.92 -21.97 37.61
C LYS A 341 8.18 -22.83 37.71
N GLY A 342 9.30 -22.41 37.09
CA GLY A 342 10.60 -23.09 37.16
C GLY A 342 11.41 -22.79 38.43
N LEU A 343 11.11 -21.69 39.14
CA LEU A 343 11.80 -21.26 40.36
C LEU A 343 11.17 -21.84 41.65
N GLY A 344 10.04 -22.55 41.53
CA GLY A 344 9.30 -23.17 42.65
C GLY A 344 9.48 -24.69 42.78
N ARG A 345 10.59 -25.26 42.29
CA ARG A 345 10.95 -26.68 42.46
C ARG A 345 12.31 -26.84 43.10
#